data_AF-A0A0R3T893-F1
#
_entry.id   AF-A0A0R3T893-F1
#
_cell.length_a   1.000
_cell.length_b   1.000
_cell.length_c   1.000
_cell.angle_alpha   90.00
_cell.angle_beta   90.00
_cell.angle_gamma   90.00
#
_symmetry.space_group_name_H-M   'P 1'
#
loop_
_entity.id
_entity.type
_entity.pdbx_description
1 polymer ?
#
loop_
_entity_poly.entity_id
_entity_poly.type
_entity_poly.pdbx_seq_one_letter_code
_entity_poly.pdbx_strand_id
1 'polypeptide(L)'
;MSNNETLNMDSVVRKRRNGCCVNYCEELNRKVFQKKPISIDLGQLLRTQLNRCLRTVDLVGYGIASMIGGTIFVLTGTIARYKSGPATFLSYILAGMIATLNAVTYAELSCRFPKAGSTYTYVYVLLGELPGFLAGWSILLEYILSMATVARGWSSSLNALTGEAISKWTERTVGR
;
A
#
# COMPACT_ATOMS: atom_id res chain seq x y z
N MET A 1 42.69 -48.97 24.52
CA MET A 1 41.24 -49.20 24.66
C MET A 1 40.54 -47.83 24.64
N SER A 2 40.53 -47.17 23.47
CA SER A 2 40.32 -45.71 23.32
C SER A 2 39.23 -45.34 22.30
N ASN A 3 38.22 -46.20 22.11
CA ASN A 3 37.32 -46.06 20.95
C ASN A 3 35.82 -45.93 21.30
N ASN A 4 35.44 -45.73 22.56
CA ASN A 4 34.02 -45.76 22.95
C ASN A 4 33.42 -44.44 23.49
N GLU A 5 34.23 -43.37 23.63
CA GLU A 5 33.74 -42.08 24.13
C GLU A 5 33.48 -41.04 23.04
N THR A 6 34.04 -41.20 21.84
CA THR A 6 33.88 -40.22 20.73
C THR A 6 32.55 -40.32 20.01
N LEU A 7 31.89 -41.49 19.99
CA LEU A 7 30.58 -41.68 19.31
C LEU A 7 29.37 -41.12 20.09
N ASN A 8 29.53 -40.85 21.38
CA ASN A 8 28.42 -40.37 22.23
C ASN A 8 28.28 -38.83 22.21
N MET A 9 29.37 -38.11 21.92
CA MET A 9 29.36 -36.65 21.89
C MET A 9 28.78 -36.08 20.57
N ASP A 10 29.02 -36.74 19.43
CA ASP A 10 28.50 -36.28 18.12
C ASP A 10 26.98 -36.50 17.97
N SER A 11 26.44 -37.56 18.58
CA SER A 11 25.01 -37.88 18.54
C SER A 11 24.18 -37.00 19.49
N VAL A 12 24.73 -36.61 20.64
CA VAL A 12 24.09 -35.65 21.57
C VAL A 12 24.14 -34.21 21.03
N VAL A 13 25.24 -33.82 20.36
CA VAL A 13 25.36 -32.49 19.75
C VAL A 13 24.45 -32.35 18.52
N ARG A 14 24.29 -33.37 17.66
CA ARG A 14 23.31 -33.32 16.54
C ARG A 14 21.86 -33.25 17.04
N LYS A 15 21.53 -33.94 18.14
CA LYS A 15 20.16 -33.94 18.69
C LYS A 15 19.78 -32.59 19.33
N ARG A 16 20.73 -31.89 19.96
CA ARG A 16 20.52 -30.50 20.42
C ARG A 16 20.50 -29.46 19.29
N ARG A 17 21.25 -29.66 18.21
CA ARG A 17 21.29 -28.75 17.05
C ARG A 17 19.95 -28.74 16.28
N ASN A 18 19.33 -29.90 16.11
CA ASN A 18 18.04 -30.04 15.41
C ASN A 18 16.86 -29.46 16.21
N GLY A 19 16.93 -29.48 17.54
CA GLY A 19 15.94 -28.81 18.40
C GLY A 19 16.16 -27.31 18.54
N CYS A 20 17.40 -26.83 18.50
CA CYS A 20 17.70 -25.40 18.61
C CYS A 20 17.32 -24.64 17.33
N CYS A 21 17.56 -25.18 16.13
CA CYS A 21 17.16 -24.50 14.89
C CYS A 21 15.63 -24.40 14.71
N VAL A 22 14.86 -25.41 15.14
CA VAL A 22 13.38 -25.33 15.14
C VAL A 22 12.90 -24.28 16.15
N ASN A 23 13.42 -24.31 17.38
CA ASN A 23 13.07 -23.30 18.41
C ASN A 23 13.54 -21.88 18.04
N TYR A 24 14.67 -21.73 17.34
CA TYR A 24 15.21 -20.44 16.92
C TYR A 24 14.47 -19.88 15.70
N CYS A 25 14.04 -20.74 14.77
CA CYS A 25 13.15 -20.36 13.67
C CYS A 25 11.76 -19.99 14.20
N GLU A 26 11.28 -20.69 15.23
CA GLU A 26 10.03 -20.37 15.94
C GLU A 26 10.16 -19.08 16.76
N GLU A 27 11.30 -18.81 17.40
CA GLU A 27 11.59 -17.54 18.08
C GLU A 27 11.79 -16.36 17.12
N LEU A 28 12.40 -16.57 15.95
CA LEU A 28 12.50 -15.54 14.92
C LEU A 28 11.13 -15.26 14.31
N ASN A 29 10.34 -16.29 14.00
CA ASN A 29 8.95 -16.14 13.55
C ASN A 29 8.11 -15.42 14.64
N ARG A 30 8.33 -15.73 15.92
CA ARG A 30 7.69 -15.06 17.07
C ARG A 30 8.18 -13.61 17.26
N LYS A 31 9.42 -13.28 16.92
CA LYS A 31 9.96 -11.90 16.94
C LYS A 31 9.51 -11.07 15.74
N VAL A 32 9.39 -11.70 14.59
CA VAL A 32 8.88 -11.16 13.33
C VAL A 32 7.37 -10.90 13.36
N PHE A 33 6.63 -11.71 14.10
CA PHE A 33 5.21 -11.53 14.42
C PHE A 33 4.97 -10.98 15.83
N GLN A 34 6.03 -10.55 16.54
CA GLN A 34 5.85 -9.92 17.85
C GLN A 34 5.21 -8.57 17.61
N LYS A 35 3.95 -8.45 18.01
CA LYS A 35 3.38 -7.14 18.29
C LYS A 35 4.18 -6.58 19.45
N LYS A 36 5.11 -5.66 19.19
CA LYS A 36 5.62 -4.84 20.29
C LYS A 36 4.41 -4.15 20.91
N PRO A 37 4.24 -4.19 22.25
CA PRO A 37 3.20 -3.40 22.86
C PRO A 37 3.48 -1.96 22.46
N ILE A 38 2.60 -1.39 21.63
CA ILE A 38 2.45 0.06 21.55
C ILE A 38 1.80 0.45 22.89
N SER A 39 2.59 0.39 23.96
CA SER A 39 2.43 1.22 25.14
C SER A 39 3.13 2.55 24.90
N ILE A 40 3.14 3.02 23.64
CA ILE A 40 3.25 4.45 23.38
C ILE A 40 1.93 4.99 23.88
N ASP A 41 2.00 5.69 25.01
CA ASP A 41 0.87 6.33 25.68
C ASP A 41 -0.11 6.88 24.64
N LEU A 42 -1.27 6.23 24.53
CA LEU A 42 -2.31 6.55 23.55
C LEU A 42 -2.69 8.03 23.68
N GLY A 43 -2.58 8.58 24.89
CA GLY A 43 -2.76 10.00 25.20
C GLY A 43 -1.69 10.92 24.60
N GLN A 44 -0.43 10.50 24.46
CA GLN A 44 0.63 11.31 23.84
C GLN A 44 0.59 11.31 22.32
N LEU A 45 0.25 10.19 21.67
CA LEU A 45 0.14 10.15 20.19
C LEU A 45 -1.11 10.86 19.65
N LEU A 46 -2.18 10.93 20.45
CA LEU A 46 -3.39 11.69 20.10
C LEU A 46 -3.22 13.20 20.32
N ARG A 47 -2.21 13.63 21.11
CA ARG A 47 -1.84 15.04 21.27
C ARG A 47 -1.07 15.52 20.05
N THR A 48 -1.80 15.84 18.99
CA THR A 48 -1.24 16.57 17.85
C THR A 48 -1.09 18.06 18.21
N GLN A 49 0.09 18.62 17.99
CA GLN A 49 0.34 20.07 18.10
C GLN A 49 -0.29 20.88 16.95
N LEU A 50 -0.97 20.22 16.00
CA LEU A 50 -1.64 20.86 14.88
C LEU A 50 -2.97 21.49 15.32
N ASN A 51 -3.19 22.72 14.87
CA ASN A 51 -4.48 23.40 15.02
C ASN A 51 -5.54 22.68 14.17
N ARG A 52 -6.71 22.37 14.77
CA ARG A 52 -7.83 21.74 14.06
C ARG A 52 -8.54 22.78 13.19
N CYS A 53 -7.98 23.05 12.01
CA CYS A 53 -8.54 24.00 11.05
C CYS A 53 -9.44 23.35 9.98
N LEU A 54 -9.43 22.02 9.85
CA LEU A 54 -10.10 21.32 8.76
C LEU A 54 -11.55 20.98 9.15
N ARG A 55 -12.53 21.60 8.46
CA ARG A 55 -13.94 21.22 8.61
C ARG A 55 -14.24 19.96 7.81
N THR A 56 -15.33 19.29 8.17
CA THR A 56 -15.84 18.10 7.46
C THR A 56 -16.04 18.35 5.97
N VAL A 57 -16.47 19.55 5.59
CA VAL A 57 -16.64 19.94 4.18
C VAL A 57 -15.31 20.01 3.42
N ASP A 58 -14.24 20.50 4.05
CA ASP A 58 -12.92 20.59 3.43
C ASP A 58 -12.34 19.18 3.23
N LEU A 59 -12.57 18.29 4.19
CA LEU A 59 -12.12 16.89 4.11
C LEU A 59 -12.86 16.10 3.02
N VAL A 60 -14.19 16.29 2.91
CA VAL A 60 -14.98 15.67 1.82
C VAL A 60 -14.57 16.25 0.48
N GLY A 61 -14.35 17.56 0.40
CA GLY A 61 -13.85 18.23 -0.80
C GLY A 61 -12.49 17.69 -1.25
N TYR A 62 -11.56 17.49 -0.31
CA TYR A 62 -10.28 16.86 -0.57
C TYR A 62 -10.43 15.42 -1.09
N GLY A 63 -11.32 14.62 -0.49
CA GLY A 63 -11.64 13.27 -0.96
C GLY A 63 -12.10 13.26 -2.42
N ILE A 64 -13.10 14.08 -2.75
CA ILE A 64 -13.64 14.18 -4.12
C ILE A 64 -12.56 14.65 -5.10
N ALA A 65 -11.76 15.65 -4.74
CA ALA A 65 -10.67 16.16 -5.57
C ALA A 65 -9.61 15.10 -5.89
N SER A 66 -9.30 14.22 -4.92
CA SER A 66 -8.35 13.11 -5.13
C SER A 66 -8.89 12.00 -6.04
N MET A 67 -10.21 11.79 -6.09
CA MET A 67 -10.84 10.80 -6.97
C MET A 67 -11.07 11.32 -8.39
N ILE A 68 -11.58 12.55 -8.52
CA ILE A 68 -11.81 13.23 -9.80
C ILE A 68 -10.50 13.90 -10.25
N GLY A 69 -9.42 13.11 -10.35
CA GLY A 69 -8.20 13.57 -11.00
C GLY A 69 -8.42 13.73 -12.50
N GLY A 70 -7.61 14.58 -13.15
CA GLY A 70 -7.68 14.79 -14.61
C GLY A 70 -7.47 13.52 -15.45
N THR A 71 -6.98 12.43 -14.84
CA THR A 71 -6.71 11.15 -15.49
C THR A 71 -7.96 10.35 -15.85
N ILE A 72 -9.08 10.48 -15.12
CA ILE A 72 -10.27 9.66 -15.39
C ILE A 72 -10.84 9.96 -16.78
N PHE A 73 -10.90 11.24 -17.16
CA PHE A 73 -11.46 11.67 -18.45
C PHE A 73 -10.66 11.15 -19.64
N VAL A 74 -9.33 11.15 -19.54
CA VAL A 74 -8.43 10.64 -20.59
C VAL A 74 -8.55 9.12 -20.69
N LEU A 75 -8.51 8.43 -19.55
CA LEU A 75 -8.48 6.97 -19.52
C LEU A 75 -9.83 6.36 -19.93
N THR A 76 -10.94 6.97 -19.52
CA THR A 76 -12.28 6.52 -19.92
C THR A 76 -12.48 6.63 -21.44
N GLY A 77 -11.94 7.68 -22.08
CA GLY A 77 -11.99 7.81 -23.55
C GLY A 77 -11.28 6.67 -24.27
N THR A 78 -10.11 6.25 -23.78
CA THR A 78 -9.38 5.09 -24.33
C THR A 78 -10.13 3.79 -24.08
N ILE A 79 -10.65 3.56 -22.87
CA ILE A 79 -11.37 2.32 -22.54
C ILE A 79 -12.66 2.19 -23.35
N ALA A 80 -13.41 3.28 -23.51
CA ALA A 80 -14.64 3.31 -24.30
C ALA A 80 -14.39 2.98 -25.78
N ARG A 81 -13.28 3.47 -26.34
CA ARG A 81 -12.92 3.24 -27.76
C ARG A 81 -12.41 1.82 -28.03
N TYR A 82 -11.65 1.22 -27.11
CA TYR A 82 -10.92 -0.02 -27.38
C TYR A 82 -11.46 -1.29 -26.70
N LYS A 83 -12.26 -1.18 -25.62
CA LYS A 83 -12.66 -2.36 -24.84
C LYS A 83 -14.17 -2.66 -24.81
N SER A 84 -15.02 -1.72 -24.41
CA SER A 84 -16.32 -2.13 -23.85
C SER A 84 -17.54 -1.35 -24.35
N GLY A 85 -17.39 -0.30 -25.17
CA GLY A 85 -18.54 0.48 -25.66
C GLY A 85 -19.51 0.88 -24.53
N PRO A 86 -20.84 0.75 -24.68
CA PRO A 86 -21.81 1.09 -23.62
C PRO A 86 -21.75 0.19 -22.37
N ALA A 87 -21.13 -1.00 -22.44
CA ALA A 87 -20.99 -1.89 -21.29
C ALA A 87 -20.03 -1.34 -20.21
N THR A 88 -19.19 -0.35 -20.56
CA THR A 88 -18.31 0.37 -19.61
C THR A 88 -19.10 0.99 -18.46
N PHE A 89 -20.31 1.48 -18.74
CA PHE A 89 -21.18 2.09 -17.72
C PHE A 89 -21.62 1.06 -16.67
N LEU A 90 -22.00 -0.14 -17.10
CA LEU A 90 -22.44 -1.21 -16.21
C LEU A 90 -21.29 -1.67 -15.29
N SER A 91 -20.05 -1.69 -15.82
CA SER A 91 -18.86 -1.99 -15.02
C SER A 91 -18.59 -0.92 -13.95
N TYR A 92 -18.77 0.36 -14.26
CA TYR A 92 -18.60 1.43 -13.27
C TYR A 92 -19.64 1.39 -12.15
N ILE A 93 -20.89 1.04 -12.45
CA ILE A 93 -21.92 0.86 -11.41
C ILE A 93 -21.52 -0.24 -10.43
N LEU A 94 -21.11 -1.40 -10.94
CA LEU A 94 -20.68 -2.52 -10.11
C LEU A 94 -19.44 -2.17 -9.27
N ALA A 95 -18.46 -1.49 -9.86
CA ALA A 95 -17.28 -1.01 -9.15
C ALA A 95 -17.65 0.00 -8.04
N GLY A 96 -18.61 0.90 -8.29
CA GLY A 96 -19.11 1.86 -7.31
C GLY A 96 -19.78 1.19 -6.11
N MET A 97 -20.56 0.13 -6.33
CA MET A 97 -21.15 -0.64 -5.23
C MET A 97 -20.08 -1.26 -4.34
N ILE A 98 -19.07 -1.93 -4.94
CA ILE A 98 -17.95 -2.53 -4.21
C ILE A 98 -17.14 -1.47 -3.46
N ALA A 99 -16.88 -0.32 -4.08
CA ALA A 99 -16.17 0.78 -3.45
C ALA A 99 -16.94 1.34 -2.23
N THR A 100 -18.26 1.42 -2.31
CA THR A 100 -19.12 1.88 -1.20
C THR A 100 -19.06 0.92 -0.02
N LEU A 101 -19.13 -0.39 -0.27
CA LEU A 101 -18.97 -1.43 0.76
C LEU A 101 -17.61 -1.34 1.45
N ASN A 102 -16.53 -1.15 0.67
CA ASN A 102 -15.20 -0.92 1.23
C ASN A 102 -15.13 0.38 2.05
N ALA A 103 -15.71 1.47 1.57
CA ALA A 103 -15.71 2.76 2.26
C ALA A 103 -16.40 2.69 3.63
N VAL A 104 -17.53 1.98 3.74
CA VAL A 104 -18.22 1.75 5.02
C VAL A 104 -17.33 0.99 6.01
N THR A 105 -16.63 -0.05 5.54
CA THR A 105 -15.70 -0.82 6.37
C THR A 105 -14.53 0.03 6.86
N TYR A 106 -13.97 0.86 5.99
CA TYR A 106 -12.91 1.80 6.38
C TYR A 106 -13.42 2.88 7.34
N ALA A 107 -14.64 3.38 7.16
CA ALA A 107 -15.25 4.35 8.07
C ALA A 107 -15.40 3.76 9.49
N GLU A 108 -15.86 2.51 9.60
CA GLU A 108 -15.94 1.83 10.90
C GLU A 108 -14.57 1.69 11.56
N LEU A 109 -13.54 1.35 10.78
CA LEU A 109 -12.16 1.24 11.29
C LEU A 109 -11.60 2.59 11.74
N SER A 110 -11.85 3.67 10.99
CA SER A 110 -11.41 5.02 11.33
C SER A 110 -12.08 5.56 12.59
N CYS A 111 -13.35 5.22 12.85
CA CYS A 111 -14.03 5.56 14.09
C CYS A 111 -13.43 4.84 15.31
N ARG A 112 -12.98 3.58 15.14
CA ARG A 112 -12.36 2.78 16.21
C ARG A 112 -10.92 3.21 16.50
N PHE A 113 -10.20 3.67 15.48
CA PHE A 113 -8.79 4.08 15.60
C PHE A 113 -8.60 5.54 15.13
N PRO A 114 -8.95 6.54 15.97
CA PRO A 114 -8.87 7.97 15.63
C PRO A 114 -7.43 8.50 15.72
N LYS A 115 -6.46 7.76 15.17
CA LYS A 115 -5.06 8.17 15.06
C LYS A 115 -4.78 8.61 13.63
N ALA A 116 -3.97 9.66 13.48
CA ALA A 116 -3.36 10.02 12.22
C ALA A 116 -2.33 8.94 11.84
N GLY A 117 -2.80 7.90 11.14
CA GLY A 117 -1.98 6.78 10.67
C GLY A 117 -2.55 6.25 9.36
N SER A 118 -1.67 5.90 8.42
CA SER A 118 -2.06 5.28 7.15
C SER A 118 -2.37 3.78 7.37
N THR A 119 -2.82 3.08 6.32
CA THR A 119 -3.15 1.65 6.32
C THR A 119 -2.05 0.78 6.94
N TYR A 120 -0.77 1.18 6.79
CA TYR A 120 0.37 0.56 7.47
C TYR A 120 0.19 0.42 8.98
N THR A 121 -0.29 1.47 9.66
CA THR A 121 -0.48 1.47 11.12
C THR A 121 -1.58 0.48 11.53
N TYR A 122 -2.65 0.36 10.73
CA TYR A 122 -3.71 -0.61 10.99
C TYR A 122 -3.20 -2.05 10.82
N VAL A 123 -2.46 -2.32 9.74
CA VAL A 123 -1.86 -3.64 9.49
C VAL A 123 -0.84 -4.00 10.57
N TYR A 124 -0.02 -3.05 11.00
CA TYR A 124 0.97 -3.25 12.06
C TYR A 124 0.30 -3.64 13.39
N VAL A 125 -0.79 -2.98 13.76
CA VAL A 125 -1.55 -3.27 15.00
C VAL A 125 -2.28 -4.61 14.92
N LEU A 126 -2.84 -4.96 13.75
CA LEU A 126 -3.63 -6.17 13.57
C LEU A 126 -2.79 -7.43 13.36
N LEU A 127 -1.71 -7.35 12.57
CA LEU A 127 -1.02 -8.52 12.02
C LEU A 127 0.47 -8.62 12.42
N GLY A 128 1.08 -7.57 12.97
CA GLY A 128 2.48 -7.58 13.41
C GLY A 128 3.47 -6.92 12.43
N GLU A 129 4.77 -7.10 12.68
CA GLU A 129 5.84 -6.29 12.10
C GLU A 129 6.14 -6.58 10.62
N LEU A 130 6.28 -7.86 10.23
CA LEU A 130 6.51 -8.23 8.82
C LEU A 130 5.36 -7.87 7.86
N PRO A 131 4.10 -8.25 8.14
CA PRO A 131 2.99 -7.86 7.27
C PRO A 131 2.79 -6.34 7.25
N GLY A 132 3.06 -5.66 8.36
CA GLY A 132 3.13 -4.20 8.39
C GLY A 132 4.19 -3.66 7.42
N PHE A 133 5.43 -4.15 7.48
CA PHE A 133 6.51 -3.72 6.60
C PHE A 133 6.19 -3.92 5.11
N LEU A 134 5.68 -5.10 4.74
CA LEU A 134 5.28 -5.40 3.37
C LEU A 134 4.13 -4.50 2.89
N ALA A 135 3.14 -4.24 3.75
CA ALA A 135 2.04 -3.33 3.42
C ALA A 135 2.52 -1.88 3.26
N GLY A 136 3.49 -1.44 4.06
CA GLY A 136 4.13 -0.13 3.88
C GLY A 136 4.84 -0.02 2.53
N TRP A 137 5.59 -1.05 2.16
CA TRP A 137 6.30 -1.10 0.88
C TRP A 137 5.35 -1.16 -0.32
N SER A 138 4.25 -1.92 -0.23
CA SER A 138 3.25 -2.00 -1.30
C SER A 138 2.56 -0.65 -1.52
N ILE A 139 2.21 0.06 -0.44
CA ILE A 139 1.63 1.40 -0.52
C ILE A 139 2.59 2.37 -1.20
N LEU A 140 3.89 2.33 -0.86
CA LEU A 140 4.90 3.17 -1.50
C LEU A 140 4.97 2.92 -3.01
N LEU A 141 5.02 1.66 -3.43
CA LEU A 141 5.06 1.28 -4.85
C LEU A 141 3.78 1.68 -5.59
N GLU A 142 2.62 1.53 -4.94
CA GLU A 142 1.33 1.95 -5.48
C GLU A 142 1.28 3.47 -5.72
N TYR A 143 1.76 4.28 -4.76
CA TYR A 143 1.86 5.72 -4.93
C TYR A 143 2.77 6.11 -6.10
N ILE A 144 3.93 5.46 -6.25
CA ILE A 144 4.85 5.71 -7.36
C ILE A 144 4.17 5.39 -8.70
N LEU A 145 3.51 4.24 -8.81
CA LEU A 145 2.80 3.83 -10.02
C LEU A 145 1.64 4.78 -10.37
N SER A 146 0.91 5.23 -9.35
CA SER A 146 -0.16 6.20 -9.50
C SER A 146 0.37 7.53 -10.05
N MET A 147 1.41 8.10 -9.44
CA MET A 147 2.02 9.34 -9.93
C MET A 147 2.59 9.21 -11.35
N ALA A 148 3.23 8.09 -11.67
CA ALA A 148 3.72 7.82 -13.03
C ALA A 148 2.58 7.76 -14.06
N THR A 149 1.43 7.19 -13.68
CA THR A 149 0.23 7.12 -14.53
C THR A 149 -0.38 8.50 -14.74
N VAL A 150 -0.45 9.31 -13.68
CA VAL A 150 -0.90 10.71 -13.76
C VAL A 150 0.02 11.52 -14.68
N ALA A 151 1.35 11.42 -14.50
CA ALA A 151 2.31 12.09 -15.35
C ALA A 151 2.11 11.73 -16.84
N ARG A 152 1.94 10.44 -17.17
CA ARG A 152 1.64 9.99 -18.54
C ARG A 152 0.33 10.56 -19.08
N GLY A 153 -0.73 10.59 -18.27
CA GLY A 153 -2.02 11.17 -18.66
C GLY A 153 -1.91 12.65 -19.04
N TRP A 154 -1.15 13.42 -18.25
CA TRP A 154 -0.87 14.82 -18.55
C TRP A 154 0.03 15.00 -19.78
N SER A 155 1.08 14.20 -19.93
CA SER A 155 1.94 14.24 -21.13
C SER A 155 1.15 13.96 -22.41
N SER A 156 0.26 12.97 -22.39
CA SER A 156 -0.61 12.67 -23.53
C SER A 156 -1.57 13.83 -23.85
N SER A 157 -2.17 14.43 -22.83
CA SER A 157 -3.10 15.56 -22.99
C SER A 157 -2.39 16.81 -23.53
N LEU A 158 -1.22 17.15 -22.99
CA LEU A 158 -0.40 18.27 -23.47
C LEU A 158 0.10 18.05 -24.90
N ASN A 159 0.46 16.81 -25.25
CA ASN A 159 0.86 16.48 -26.62
C ASN A 159 -0.31 16.65 -27.60
N ALA A 160 -1.52 16.25 -27.21
CA ALA A 160 -2.73 16.48 -28.02
C ALA A 160 -3.04 17.97 -28.17
N LEU A 161 -2.91 18.77 -27.11
CA LEU A 161 -3.15 20.22 -27.14
C LEU A 161 -2.14 20.97 -28.02
N THR A 162 -0.90 20.50 -28.08
CA THR A 162 0.17 21.12 -28.90
C THR A 162 0.24 20.58 -30.33
N GLY A 163 -0.76 19.80 -30.78
CA GLY A 163 -0.80 19.26 -32.13
C GLY A 163 0.34 18.28 -32.44
N GLU A 164 0.77 17.51 -31.44
CA GLU A 164 1.89 16.55 -31.50
C GLU A 164 3.27 17.19 -31.73
N ALA A 165 3.42 18.51 -31.59
CA ALA A 165 4.70 19.19 -31.76
C ALA A 165 5.77 18.63 -30.82
N ILE A 166 5.39 18.29 -29.59
CA ILE A 166 6.29 17.73 -28.57
C ILE A 166 6.75 16.32 -28.97
N SER A 167 5.82 15.42 -29.33
CA SER A 167 6.17 14.06 -29.78
C SER A 167 7.07 14.09 -31.02
N LYS A 168 6.72 14.92 -32.02
CA LYS A 168 7.48 15.06 -33.27
C LYS A 168 8.86 15.68 -33.07
N TRP A 169 9.04 16.53 -32.06
CA TRP A 169 10.33 17.08 -31.69
C TRP A 169 11.18 16.04 -30.95
N THR A 170 10.59 15.32 -29.99
CA THR A 170 11.27 14.22 -29.28
C THR A 170 11.72 13.12 -30.24
N GLU A 171 10.89 12.69 -31.18
CA GLU A 171 11.28 11.73 -32.22
C GLU A 171 12.42 12.24 -33.11
N ARG A 172 12.49 13.55 -33.38
CA ARG A 172 13.56 14.14 -34.20
C ARG A 172 14.88 14.35 -33.44
N THR A 173 14.83 14.60 -32.14
CA THR A 173 16.01 14.93 -31.33
C THR A 173 16.54 13.73 -30.53
N VAL A 174 15.66 12.89 -30.01
CA VAL A 174 15.99 11.69 -29.21
C VAL A 174 15.91 10.42 -30.05
N GLY A 175 15.19 10.43 -31.18
CA GLY A 175 15.15 9.32 -32.13
C GLY A 175 16.42 9.23 -32.99
N ARG A 176 17.52 8.85 -32.35
CA ARG A 176 18.60 8.05 -32.93
C ARG A 176 19.19 7.12 -31.87
#